data_AF-A0A9D9L9Z3-F1
#
_entry.id   AF-A0A9D9L9Z3-F1
#
_cell.length_a   1.000
_cell.length_b   1.000
_cell.length_c   1.000
_cell.angle_alpha   90.00
_cell.angle_beta   90.00
_cell.angle_gamma   90.00
#
_symmetry.space_group_name_H-M   'P 1'
#
loop_
_entity.id
_entity.type
_entity.pdbx_description
1 polymer ?
#
loop_
_entity_poly.entity_id
_entity_poly.type
_entity_poly.pdbx_seq_one_letter_code
_entity_poly.pdbx_strand_id
1 'polypeptide(L)'
;RQFLRDVRAKYPHLGLDGEDNSEVYAADLDGFMTWRWTENLHIPLFQAVYGGGRCQFTARAYDAFGYGPGSYEASFAKAAEQLVNSEQIGWMHANDSRLAIPRRMFLKKMAHLRKALLSYFNAGNMLHPLKFREAPATLSCVWGNCPGPKQVSPCIQHGVWKRLKDGRVMVVFVNSTDEQQIVKPILDMPEYASLAICHEGDPLVKYLDLTAETAIPEVVLPPYASEVWLLGPTADQEECEVLANALLKISTFKDSGDSVHRTPEKFDNCAKWTAEPGKWYRAKDASWMVFAYRENTNTLGHRANSPDPVEDGNWILGKKGGIVYFGEVDFGETAPKALELEIAVGREQAGGKIAVYDISGDSRPDRCLAETTTDFTGGWFTFQAVKLPCLTEVTGKRRIAIRFEDKDCNFRAWRVAE
;
A
#
# COMPACT_ATOMS: atom_id res chain seq x y z
N ARG A 1 25.41 20.56 21.57
CA ARG A 1 24.49 21.58 22.13
C ARG A 1 24.85 23.00 21.73
N GLN A 2 26.02 23.56 22.11
CA GLN A 2 26.37 24.95 21.76
C GLN A 2 26.26 25.24 20.25
N PHE A 3 26.85 24.39 19.41
CA PHE A 3 26.72 24.49 17.95
C PHE A 3 25.26 24.57 17.46
N LEU A 4 24.37 23.71 17.96
CA LEU A 4 22.95 23.70 17.56
C LEU A 4 22.25 25.01 17.97
N ARG A 5 22.58 25.55 19.15
CA ARG A 5 22.06 26.84 19.63
C ARG A 5 22.56 28.00 18.76
N ASP A 6 23.83 27.98 18.37
CA ASP A 6 24.40 29.00 17.49
C ASP A 6 23.74 28.95 16.10
N VAL A 7 23.52 27.75 15.56
CA VAL A 7 22.80 27.55 14.28
C VAL A 7 21.36 28.05 14.38
N ARG A 8 20.62 27.70 15.44
CA ARG A 8 19.25 28.14 15.65
C ARG A 8 19.15 29.66 15.81
N ALA A 9 20.09 30.27 16.55
CA ALA A 9 20.15 31.73 16.69
C ALA A 9 20.42 32.43 15.35
N LYS A 10 21.28 31.85 14.51
CA LYS A 10 21.61 32.38 13.19
C LYS A 10 20.51 32.16 12.14
N TYR A 11 19.78 31.04 12.23
CA TYR A 11 18.77 30.61 11.25
C TYR A 11 17.47 30.14 11.92
N PRO A 12 16.71 31.04 12.57
CA PRO A 12 15.55 30.66 13.40
C PRO A 12 14.35 30.10 12.62
N HIS A 13 14.38 30.17 11.29
CA HIS A 13 13.32 29.69 10.39
C HIS A 13 13.59 28.30 9.82
N LEU A 14 14.78 27.72 10.06
CA LEU A 14 15.13 26.39 9.59
C LEU A 14 14.76 25.36 10.67
N GLY A 15 14.08 24.28 10.24
CA GLY A 15 13.90 23.11 11.08
C GLY A 15 15.22 22.36 11.23
N LEU A 16 15.62 22.07 12.46
CA LEU A 16 16.81 21.31 12.79
C LEU A 16 16.42 19.91 13.25
N ASP A 17 16.75 18.91 12.44
CA ASP A 17 16.53 17.51 12.79
C ASP A 17 17.83 16.85 13.27
N GLY A 18 17.67 15.92 14.21
CA GLY A 18 18.72 14.98 14.62
C GLY A 18 18.45 13.58 14.08
N GLU A 19 19.48 12.74 14.05
CA GLU A 19 19.32 11.33 13.70
C GLU A 19 18.89 10.50 14.92
N ASP A 20 17.92 9.62 14.69
CA ASP A 20 17.40 8.59 15.60
C ASP A 20 17.05 9.14 17.00
N ASN A 21 17.42 8.42 18.07
CA ASN A 21 17.11 8.78 19.46
C ASN A 21 18.00 9.92 19.99
N SER A 22 18.00 11.07 19.31
CA SER A 22 18.71 12.30 19.71
C SER A 22 18.04 13.07 20.85
N GLU A 23 17.35 12.38 21.78
CA GLU A 23 16.50 12.98 22.83
C GLU A 23 17.25 13.94 23.76
N VAL A 24 18.55 13.72 23.98
CA VAL A 24 19.40 14.62 24.77
C VAL A 24 19.55 16.00 24.11
N TYR A 25 19.11 16.17 22.87
CA TYR A 25 19.11 17.42 22.12
C TYR A 25 17.70 17.93 21.82
N ALA A 26 16.64 17.35 22.41
CA ALA A 26 15.24 17.72 22.15
C ALA A 26 14.93 19.21 22.38
N ALA A 27 15.66 19.89 23.26
CA ALA A 27 15.50 21.33 23.50
C ALA A 27 16.11 22.21 22.39
N ASP A 28 17.01 21.66 21.58
CA ASP A 28 17.73 22.37 20.51
C ASP A 28 17.29 21.92 19.09
N LEU A 29 16.51 20.83 18.97
CA LEU A 29 16.04 20.22 17.71
C LEU A 29 14.52 20.33 17.55
N ASP A 30 14.05 20.41 16.31
CA ASP A 30 12.62 20.42 15.96
C ASP A 30 12.08 19.02 15.63
N GLY A 31 12.97 18.07 15.32
CA GLY A 31 12.58 16.71 14.99
C GLY A 31 13.68 15.67 15.04
N PHE A 32 13.26 14.43 14.86
CA PHE A 32 14.11 13.24 14.86
C PHE A 32 13.82 12.41 13.61
N MET A 33 14.88 12.15 12.83
CA MET A 33 14.86 11.19 11.73
C MET A 33 15.08 9.79 12.31
N THR A 34 14.01 9.04 12.54
CA THR A 34 14.06 7.80 13.33
C THR A 34 14.16 6.55 12.47
N TRP A 35 15.23 5.78 12.64
CA TRP A 35 15.52 4.59 11.81
C TRP A 35 14.90 3.32 12.40
N ARG A 36 14.55 3.35 13.70
CA ARG A 36 14.11 2.21 14.51
C ARG A 36 12.58 2.09 14.62
N TRP A 37 12.13 1.21 15.52
CA TRP A 37 10.73 0.86 15.79
C TRP A 37 10.05 0.12 14.66
N THR A 38 10.74 -0.95 14.26
CA THR A 38 10.29 -1.91 13.26
C THR A 38 10.42 -3.35 13.76
N GLU A 39 10.64 -3.50 15.07
CA GLU A 39 10.77 -4.79 15.75
C GLU A 39 9.41 -5.31 16.19
N ASN A 40 9.27 -6.64 16.28
CA ASN A 40 7.97 -7.23 16.57
C ASN A 40 7.49 -6.82 17.96
N LEU A 41 6.21 -6.45 18.06
CA LEU A 41 5.57 -5.97 19.28
C LEU A 41 6.12 -4.63 19.81
N HIS A 42 6.76 -3.80 18.97
CA HIS A 42 7.13 -2.45 19.40
C HIS A 42 5.90 -1.64 19.82
N ILE A 43 6.12 -0.68 20.71
CA ILE A 43 5.11 0.26 21.17
C ILE A 43 5.61 1.69 20.93
N PRO A 44 4.72 2.67 20.71
CA PRO A 44 5.10 4.04 20.37
C PRO A 44 5.51 4.86 21.62
N LEU A 45 6.36 4.29 22.48
CA LEU A 45 6.74 4.91 23.75
C LEU A 45 7.49 6.23 23.54
N PHE A 46 8.39 6.27 22.56
CA PHE A 46 9.19 7.46 22.27
C PHE A 46 8.31 8.61 21.74
N GLN A 47 7.33 8.27 20.91
CA GLN A 47 6.32 9.18 20.37
C GLN A 47 5.37 9.66 21.46
N ALA A 48 5.02 8.79 22.42
CA ALA A 48 4.19 9.18 23.56
C ALA A 48 4.88 10.19 24.48
N VAL A 49 6.21 10.12 24.64
CA VAL A 49 6.98 11.04 25.48
C VAL A 49 7.33 12.34 24.74
N TYR A 50 7.81 12.25 23.50
CA TYR A 50 8.39 13.37 22.75
C TYR A 50 7.55 13.87 21.57
N GLY A 51 6.45 13.20 21.24
CA GLY A 51 5.51 13.70 20.24
C GLY A 51 4.71 14.90 20.73
N GLY A 52 3.77 15.36 19.91
CA GLY A 52 2.73 16.24 20.42
C GLY A 52 3.09 17.70 20.59
N GLY A 53 3.99 18.20 19.75
CA GLY A 53 4.47 19.60 19.77
C GLY A 53 5.83 19.82 20.43
N ARG A 54 6.49 18.74 20.88
CA ARG A 54 7.88 18.80 21.37
C ARG A 54 8.85 18.55 20.22
N CYS A 55 8.75 17.41 19.56
CA CYS A 55 9.52 17.08 18.36
C CYS A 55 8.61 16.46 17.28
N GLN A 56 9.00 16.62 16.00
CA GLN A 56 8.43 15.90 14.88
C GLN A 56 9.26 14.65 14.57
N PHE A 57 8.61 13.54 14.23
CA PHE A 57 9.31 12.33 13.77
C PHE A 57 9.28 12.29 12.25
N THR A 58 10.42 12.51 11.60
CA THR A 58 10.48 12.78 10.16
C THR A 58 10.79 11.54 9.31
N ALA A 59 10.92 10.36 9.94
CA ALA A 59 11.24 9.15 9.21
C ALA A 59 10.88 7.88 10.00
N ARG A 60 10.47 6.82 9.31
CA ARG A 60 10.63 5.42 9.76
C ARG A 60 11.05 4.53 8.58
N ALA A 61 12.00 3.61 8.79
CA ALA A 61 12.64 2.92 7.67
C ALA A 61 11.63 2.01 6.94
N TYR A 62 11.44 2.29 5.64
CA TYR A 62 10.78 1.36 4.73
C TYR A 62 11.79 0.29 4.27
N ASP A 63 11.29 -0.66 3.49
CA ASP A 63 12.06 -1.86 3.09
C ASP A 63 13.31 -1.51 2.26
N ALA A 64 13.30 -0.34 1.64
CA ALA A 64 14.42 0.32 0.98
C ALA A 64 15.71 0.45 1.83
N PHE A 65 15.58 0.62 3.15
CA PHE A 65 16.66 1.01 4.05
C PHE A 65 17.00 -0.12 5.04
N GLY A 66 17.02 -1.36 4.53
CA GLY A 66 16.95 -2.58 5.34
C GLY A 66 17.90 -3.72 4.98
N TYR A 67 17.68 -4.85 5.64
CA TYR A 67 18.38 -6.12 5.41
C TYR A 67 17.89 -6.86 4.16
N GLY A 68 16.72 -6.48 3.65
CA GLY A 68 16.14 -7.07 2.46
C GLY A 68 14.80 -6.46 2.10
N PRO A 69 14.13 -7.03 1.09
CA PRO A 69 12.80 -6.62 0.67
C PRO A 69 11.75 -7.04 1.71
N GLY A 70 10.77 -6.16 1.97
CA GLY A 70 9.57 -6.50 2.74
C GLY A 70 8.49 -7.11 1.86
N SER A 71 7.44 -7.63 2.50
CA SER A 71 6.22 -8.04 1.80
C SER A 71 5.37 -6.81 1.45
N TYR A 72 4.51 -6.92 0.45
CA TYR A 72 3.70 -5.80 -0.03
C TYR A 72 2.84 -5.16 1.07
N GLU A 73 2.27 -6.00 1.94
CA GLU A 73 1.39 -5.60 3.04
C GLU A 73 2.12 -4.74 4.08
N ALA A 74 3.45 -4.91 4.20
CA ALA A 74 4.26 -4.18 5.16
C ALA A 74 4.18 -2.65 4.95
N SER A 75 4.08 -2.19 3.70
CA SER A 75 3.97 -0.76 3.39
C SER A 75 2.69 -0.14 3.96
N PHE A 76 1.58 -0.89 3.95
CA PHE A 76 0.30 -0.41 4.47
C PHE A 76 0.32 -0.38 6.00
N ALA A 77 0.81 -1.45 6.63
CA ALA A 77 0.97 -1.52 8.07
C ALA A 77 1.86 -0.37 8.57
N LYS A 78 3.04 -0.16 7.95
CA LYS A 78 3.97 0.92 8.28
C LYS A 78 3.34 2.30 8.13
N ALA A 79 2.68 2.59 7.01
CA ALA A 79 2.09 3.90 6.77
C ALA A 79 0.93 4.20 7.73
N ALA A 80 0.10 3.21 8.02
CA ALA A 80 -0.95 3.32 9.03
C ALA A 80 -0.36 3.58 10.41
N GLU A 81 0.70 2.84 10.78
CA GLU A 81 1.36 3.00 12.07
C GLU A 81 2.06 4.36 12.22
N GLN A 82 2.76 4.82 11.17
CA GLN A 82 3.33 6.16 11.11
C GLN A 82 2.25 7.22 11.35
N LEU A 83 1.09 7.09 10.70
CA LEU A 83 -0.01 8.04 10.88
C LEU A 83 -0.51 8.07 12.32
N VAL A 84 -0.87 6.92 12.90
CA VAL A 84 -1.49 6.88 14.23
C VAL A 84 -0.52 7.28 15.35
N ASN A 85 0.78 7.12 15.11
CA ASN A 85 1.86 7.55 15.99
C ASN A 85 2.37 8.98 15.71
N SER A 86 1.67 9.76 14.88
CA SER A 86 2.03 11.15 14.56
C SER A 86 3.40 11.33 13.86
N GLU A 87 3.86 10.32 13.12
CA GLU A 87 5.09 10.39 12.35
C GLU A 87 4.84 10.98 10.96
N GLN A 88 5.87 11.56 10.36
CA GLN A 88 5.85 11.88 8.94
C GLN A 88 5.64 10.59 8.14
N ILE A 89 4.70 10.63 7.21
CA ILE A 89 4.45 9.51 6.32
C ILE A 89 5.62 9.37 5.35
N GLY A 90 6.22 8.20 5.32
CA GLY A 90 7.20 7.81 4.32
C GLY A 90 8.61 7.60 4.87
N TRP A 91 9.60 8.14 4.13
CA TRP A 91 10.97 7.63 4.03
C TRP A 91 11.06 6.28 3.31
N MET A 92 10.41 6.28 2.15
CA MET A 92 10.40 5.24 1.12
C MET A 92 11.20 5.72 -0.09
N HIS A 93 11.66 4.81 -0.94
CA HIS A 93 12.24 5.21 -2.22
C HIS A 93 11.16 5.77 -3.14
N ALA A 94 11.56 6.66 -4.07
CA ALA A 94 10.66 7.09 -5.13
C ALA A 94 10.02 5.89 -5.85
N ASN A 95 10.77 4.79 -6.00
CA ASN A 95 10.33 3.50 -6.54
C ASN A 95 9.05 2.95 -5.89
N ASP A 96 8.92 3.06 -4.57
CA ASP A 96 7.78 2.51 -3.83
C ASP A 96 6.44 3.14 -4.26
N SER A 97 6.50 4.36 -4.81
CA SER A 97 5.35 5.10 -5.31
C SER A 97 5.32 5.24 -6.83
N ARG A 98 6.22 4.60 -7.60
CA ARG A 98 6.28 4.73 -9.08
C ARG A 98 5.21 3.94 -9.82
N LEU A 99 4.68 2.88 -9.23
CA LEU A 99 3.58 2.12 -9.82
C LEU A 99 2.23 2.67 -9.35
N ALA A 100 1.30 2.78 -10.29
CA ALA A 100 -0.08 3.14 -10.03
C ALA A 100 -0.88 1.95 -9.46
N ILE A 101 -0.57 1.61 -8.21
CA ILE A 101 -1.15 0.47 -7.46
C ILE A 101 -1.72 0.94 -6.11
N PRO A 102 -2.56 0.14 -5.43
CA PRO A 102 -3.25 0.54 -4.19
C PRO A 102 -2.34 1.14 -3.11
N ARG A 103 -1.09 0.68 -3.00
CA ARG A 103 -0.08 1.25 -2.08
C ARG A 103 0.09 2.76 -2.26
N ARG A 104 0.26 3.24 -3.49
CA ARG A 104 0.41 4.68 -3.78
C ARG A 104 -0.82 5.45 -3.31
N MET A 105 -2.00 4.89 -3.58
CA MET A 105 -3.24 5.54 -3.18
C MET A 105 -3.35 5.63 -1.66
N PHE A 106 -3.09 4.52 -0.97
CA PHE A 106 -3.11 4.48 0.49
C PHE A 106 -2.16 5.53 1.10
N LEU A 107 -0.93 5.63 0.61
CA LEU A 107 0.03 6.65 1.05
C LEU A 107 -0.49 8.08 0.85
N LYS A 108 -1.15 8.36 -0.28
CA LYS A 108 -1.80 9.65 -0.52
C LYS A 108 -2.91 9.90 0.50
N LYS A 109 -3.76 8.91 0.78
CA LYS A 109 -4.81 9.02 1.82
C LYS A 109 -4.19 9.34 3.18
N MET A 110 -3.16 8.60 3.60
CA MET A 110 -2.46 8.81 4.87
C MET A 110 -1.86 10.21 4.97
N ALA A 111 -1.22 10.72 3.90
CA ALA A 111 -0.67 12.07 3.89
C ALA A 111 -1.75 13.16 4.03
N HIS A 112 -2.89 13.01 3.34
CA HIS A 112 -4.01 13.93 3.45
C HIS A 112 -4.69 13.86 4.82
N LEU A 113 -4.88 12.67 5.37
CA LEU A 113 -5.44 12.47 6.70
C LEU A 113 -4.52 13.05 7.76
N ARG A 114 -3.21 12.80 7.66
CA ARG A 114 -2.21 13.42 8.55
C ARG A 114 -2.34 14.94 8.57
N LYS A 115 -2.48 15.56 7.39
CA LYS A 115 -2.67 17.01 7.26
C LYS A 115 -3.92 17.50 8.00
N ALA A 116 -5.03 16.78 7.88
CA ALA A 116 -6.27 17.12 8.58
C ALA A 116 -6.15 17.00 10.11
N LEU A 117 -5.27 16.12 10.60
CA LEU A 117 -5.09 15.84 12.02
C LEU A 117 -3.90 16.58 12.67
N LEU A 118 -3.25 17.52 11.96
CA LEU A 118 -2.07 18.23 12.46
C LEU A 118 -2.31 18.97 13.79
N SER A 119 -3.54 19.46 14.04
CA SER A 119 -3.87 20.17 15.27
C SER A 119 -3.77 19.28 16.53
N TYR A 120 -3.90 17.96 16.37
CA TYR A 120 -3.72 16.97 17.43
C TYR A 120 -2.28 16.45 17.49
N PHE A 121 -1.72 16.12 16.32
CA PHE A 121 -0.36 15.58 16.19
C PHE A 121 0.74 16.57 16.60
N ASN A 122 0.58 17.85 16.27
CA ASN A 122 1.59 18.88 16.55
C ASN A 122 1.36 19.62 17.87
N ALA A 123 0.25 19.38 18.57
CA ALA A 123 -0.11 20.15 19.77
C ALA A 123 -0.94 19.33 20.77
N GLY A 124 -0.72 18.02 20.83
CA GLY A 124 -1.48 17.12 21.69
C GLY A 124 -0.62 16.03 22.30
N ASN A 125 -0.95 15.56 23.50
CA ASN A 125 -0.28 14.39 24.08
C ASN A 125 -0.91 13.11 23.55
N MET A 126 -0.09 12.14 23.18
CA MET A 126 -0.58 10.79 22.93
C MET A 126 -1.10 10.19 24.24
N LEU A 127 -2.29 9.62 24.21
CA LEU A 127 -2.88 8.89 25.34
C LEU A 127 -2.65 7.39 25.18
N HIS A 128 -2.98 6.64 26.22
CA HIS A 128 -2.98 5.19 26.16
C HIS A 128 -3.91 4.69 25.02
N PRO A 129 -3.49 3.66 24.26
CA PRO A 129 -4.36 3.05 23.25
C PRO A 129 -5.68 2.57 23.85
N LEU A 130 -6.77 2.66 23.08
CA LEU A 130 -8.05 2.08 23.48
C LEU A 130 -7.94 0.56 23.65
N LYS A 131 -8.73 0.04 24.59
CA LYS A 131 -9.01 -1.40 24.70
C LYS A 131 -10.13 -1.77 23.74
N PHE A 132 -10.22 -3.04 23.40
CA PHE A 132 -11.30 -3.60 22.60
C PHE A 132 -11.97 -4.75 23.34
N ARG A 133 -13.27 -4.95 23.11
CA ARG A 133 -14.03 -6.07 23.70
C ARG A 133 -13.47 -7.41 23.25
N GLU A 134 -13.11 -7.51 21.97
CA GLU A 134 -12.35 -8.61 21.39
C GLU A 134 -11.03 -8.09 20.81
N ALA A 135 -9.97 -8.88 20.85
CA ALA A 135 -8.70 -8.51 20.24
C ALA A 135 -8.88 -8.29 18.72
N PRO A 136 -8.40 -7.17 18.16
CA PRO A 136 -8.43 -6.95 16.71
C PRO A 136 -7.70 -8.07 15.96
N ALA A 137 -8.16 -8.37 14.75
CA ALA A 137 -7.43 -9.25 13.84
C ALA A 137 -6.01 -8.72 13.60
N THR A 138 -5.07 -9.63 13.34
CA THR A 138 -3.65 -9.28 13.14
C THR A 138 -3.18 -9.64 11.75
N LEU A 139 -2.29 -8.80 11.22
CA LEU A 139 -1.56 -8.99 9.99
C LEU A 139 -0.12 -9.40 10.32
N SER A 140 0.32 -10.53 9.76
CA SER A 140 1.71 -10.99 9.85
C SER A 140 2.43 -10.81 8.52
N CYS A 141 3.43 -9.93 8.47
CA CYS A 141 4.13 -9.55 7.25
C CYS A 141 5.64 -9.42 7.44
N VAL A 142 6.41 -9.48 6.36
CA VAL A 142 7.88 -9.32 6.43
C VAL A 142 8.20 -7.84 6.27
N TRP A 143 8.86 -7.23 7.26
CA TRP A 143 9.35 -5.86 7.13
C TRP A 143 10.82 -5.91 6.76
N GLY A 144 11.17 -5.40 5.59
CA GLY A 144 12.49 -5.57 4.99
C GLY A 144 13.64 -4.93 5.78
N ASN A 145 13.31 -3.96 6.63
CA ASN A 145 14.27 -3.22 7.44
C ASN A 145 14.49 -3.78 8.85
N CYS A 146 13.80 -4.86 9.23
CA CYS A 146 14.01 -5.55 10.49
C CYS A 146 14.59 -6.95 10.24
N PRO A 147 15.74 -7.32 10.85
CA PRO A 147 16.18 -8.70 10.83
C PRO A 147 15.29 -9.50 11.78
N GLY A 148 14.86 -10.69 11.39
CA GLY A 148 14.13 -11.60 12.28
C GLY A 148 12.75 -12.04 11.77
N PRO A 149 11.85 -12.49 12.67
CA PRO A 149 10.57 -13.06 12.29
C PRO A 149 9.63 -12.02 11.67
N LYS A 150 8.55 -12.51 11.03
CA LYS A 150 7.47 -11.66 10.53
C LYS A 150 6.95 -10.74 11.64
N GLN A 151 6.73 -9.48 11.28
CA GLN A 151 6.10 -8.48 12.12
C GLN A 151 4.61 -8.79 12.24
N VAL A 152 4.09 -8.78 13.46
CA VAL A 152 2.67 -8.98 13.75
C VAL A 152 2.11 -7.67 14.27
N SER A 153 1.15 -7.12 13.53
CA SER A 153 0.51 -5.84 13.84
C SER A 153 -1.01 -5.96 13.71
N PRO A 154 -1.81 -5.16 14.42
CA PRO A 154 -3.26 -5.12 14.20
C PRO A 154 -3.63 -4.75 12.76
N CYS A 155 -4.66 -5.38 12.19
CA CYS A 155 -5.21 -4.98 10.89
C CYS A 155 -5.77 -3.55 10.95
N ILE A 156 -6.42 -3.20 12.08
CA ILE A 156 -6.81 -1.84 12.43
C ILE A 156 -5.76 -1.22 13.33
N GLN A 157 -5.01 -0.26 12.79
CA GLN A 157 -4.14 0.61 13.58
C GLN A 157 -4.98 1.73 14.20
N HIS A 158 -4.68 2.11 15.44
CA HIS A 158 -5.34 3.25 16.06
C HIS A 158 -4.40 4.06 16.96
N GLY A 159 -4.72 5.35 17.09
CA GLY A 159 -3.99 6.29 17.92
C GLY A 159 -4.95 7.21 18.65
N VAL A 160 -4.62 7.57 19.89
CA VAL A 160 -5.43 8.41 20.77
C VAL A 160 -4.61 9.64 21.15
N TRP A 161 -5.12 10.84 20.89
CA TRP A 161 -4.40 12.09 21.13
C TRP A 161 -5.27 13.13 21.82
N LYS A 162 -4.77 13.70 22.91
CA LYS A 162 -5.42 14.81 23.63
C LYS A 162 -4.77 16.12 23.27
N ARG A 163 -5.51 17.01 22.61
CA ARG A 163 -5.04 18.34 22.24
C ARG A 163 -4.87 19.21 23.49
N LEU A 164 -3.72 19.90 23.58
CA LEU A 164 -3.35 20.65 24.79
C LEU A 164 -4.17 21.92 25.00
N LYS A 165 -4.54 22.63 23.91
CA LYS A 165 -5.20 23.94 24.00
C LYS A 165 -6.60 23.88 24.63
N ASP A 166 -7.33 22.79 24.44
CA ASP A 166 -8.75 22.66 24.79
C ASP A 166 -9.12 21.31 25.41
N GLY A 167 -8.14 20.40 25.55
CA GLY A 167 -8.34 19.09 26.16
C GLY A 167 -9.18 18.12 25.34
N ARG A 168 -9.58 18.46 24.11
CA ARG A 168 -10.34 17.56 23.22
C ARG A 168 -9.49 16.34 22.87
N VAL A 169 -10.14 15.19 22.72
CA VAL A 169 -9.47 13.93 22.35
C VAL A 169 -9.87 13.53 20.94
N MET A 170 -8.90 13.07 20.17
CA MET A 170 -9.08 12.49 18.85
C MET A 170 -8.65 11.03 18.90
N VAL A 171 -9.47 10.15 18.36
CA VAL A 171 -9.10 8.76 18.08
C VAL A 171 -9.15 8.57 16.57
N VAL A 172 -8.06 8.12 15.98
CA VAL A 172 -8.00 7.77 14.56
C VAL A 172 -7.89 6.25 14.45
N PHE A 173 -8.68 5.66 13.56
CA PHE A 173 -8.63 4.25 13.17
C PHE A 173 -8.30 4.15 11.69
N VAL A 174 -7.43 3.20 11.34
CA VAL A 174 -6.97 2.99 9.97
C VAL A 174 -6.96 1.51 9.67
N ASN A 175 -7.69 1.09 8.65
CA ASN A 175 -7.58 -0.26 8.12
C ASN A 175 -6.38 -0.36 7.19
N SER A 176 -5.45 -1.27 7.51
CA SER A 176 -4.21 -1.49 6.74
C SER A 176 -4.29 -2.67 5.77
N THR A 177 -5.46 -3.31 5.63
CA THR A 177 -5.64 -4.51 4.79
C THR A 177 -6.61 -4.27 3.63
N ASP A 178 -6.63 -5.20 2.67
CA ASP A 178 -7.57 -5.24 1.55
C ASP A 178 -8.92 -5.90 1.89
N GLU A 179 -9.19 -6.11 3.18
CA GLU A 179 -10.42 -6.74 3.67
C GLU A 179 -11.13 -5.82 4.66
N GLN A 180 -12.46 -5.88 4.69
CA GLN A 180 -13.22 -5.17 5.71
C GLN A 180 -12.85 -5.70 7.10
N GLN A 181 -12.62 -4.77 8.03
CA GLN A 181 -12.34 -5.09 9.42
C GLN A 181 -13.42 -4.51 10.33
N ILE A 182 -13.70 -5.20 11.43
CA ILE A 182 -14.64 -4.77 12.46
C ILE A 182 -13.95 -4.85 13.81
N VAL A 183 -13.99 -3.77 14.59
CA VAL A 183 -13.48 -3.73 15.96
C VAL A 183 -14.48 -3.08 16.90
N LYS A 184 -14.47 -3.49 18.18
CA LYS A 184 -15.40 -3.00 19.20
C LYS A 184 -14.64 -2.27 20.30
N PRO A 185 -14.33 -0.97 20.10
CA PRO A 185 -13.56 -0.21 21.07
C PRO A 185 -14.32 -0.03 22.39
N ILE A 186 -13.58 0.01 23.48
CA ILE A 186 -14.07 0.36 24.81
C ILE A 186 -13.61 1.79 25.08
N LEU A 187 -14.57 2.69 25.29
CA LEU A 187 -14.30 4.07 25.62
C LEU A 187 -14.43 4.29 27.13
N ASP A 188 -13.29 4.29 27.81
CA ASP A 188 -13.18 4.55 29.25
C ASP A 188 -12.67 5.98 29.48
N MET A 189 -13.53 6.96 29.18
CA MET A 189 -13.22 8.39 29.29
C MET A 189 -14.43 9.17 29.82
N PRO A 190 -14.80 8.99 31.10
CA PRO A 190 -16.03 9.54 31.67
C PRO A 190 -16.05 11.07 31.72
N GLU A 191 -14.91 11.74 31.55
CA GLU A 191 -14.83 13.20 31.54
C GLU A 191 -15.36 13.86 30.26
N TYR A 192 -15.64 13.10 29.19
CA TYR A 192 -16.20 13.63 27.95
C TYR A 192 -17.68 13.26 27.81
N ALA A 193 -18.51 14.25 27.50
CA ALA A 193 -19.95 14.10 27.36
C ALA A 193 -20.41 13.87 25.91
N SER A 194 -19.53 14.11 24.93
CA SER A 194 -19.89 14.03 23.51
C SER A 194 -18.84 13.28 22.70
N LEU A 195 -19.33 12.49 21.74
CA LEU A 195 -18.56 11.81 20.71
C LEU A 195 -19.12 12.18 19.33
N ALA A 196 -18.26 12.71 18.47
CA ALA A 196 -18.53 12.91 17.04
C ALA A 196 -17.72 11.92 16.22
N ILE A 197 -18.35 11.27 15.25
CA ILE A 197 -17.75 10.24 14.40
C ILE A 197 -17.78 10.72 12.96
N CYS A 198 -16.61 10.77 12.35
CA CYS A 198 -16.40 11.12 10.95
C CYS A 198 -15.91 9.87 10.20
N HIS A 199 -16.73 9.34 9.30
CA HIS A 199 -16.40 8.17 8.49
C HIS A 199 -15.83 8.57 7.12
N GLU A 200 -14.82 7.85 6.63
CA GLU A 200 -14.33 8.06 5.26
C GLU A 200 -15.44 7.82 4.23
N GLY A 201 -15.77 8.90 3.50
CA GLY A 201 -16.79 8.88 2.45
C GLY A 201 -18.20 9.22 2.88
N ASP A 202 -18.46 9.43 4.18
CA ASP A 202 -19.74 9.96 4.66
C ASP A 202 -19.66 11.49 4.77
N PRO A 203 -20.55 12.26 4.10
CA PRO A 203 -20.62 13.70 4.28
C PRO A 203 -21.17 14.11 5.65
N LEU A 204 -21.87 13.22 6.37
CA LEU A 204 -22.52 13.53 7.64
C LEU A 204 -21.68 13.07 8.84
N VAL A 205 -21.62 13.93 9.85
CA VAL A 205 -21.05 13.59 11.16
C VAL A 205 -22.11 12.92 12.01
N LYS A 206 -21.77 11.77 12.59
CA LYS A 206 -22.62 11.10 13.58
C LYS A 206 -22.26 11.59 14.98
N TYR A 207 -23.24 12.17 15.68
CA TYR A 207 -23.07 12.65 17.05
C TYR A 207 -23.71 11.69 18.06
N LEU A 208 -23.04 11.48 19.17
CA LEU A 208 -23.46 10.63 20.28
C LEU A 208 -23.29 11.41 21.59
N ASP A 209 -24.32 11.34 22.44
CA ASP A 209 -24.29 11.81 23.82
C ASP A 209 -23.79 10.66 24.71
N LEU A 210 -22.63 10.85 25.33
CA LEU A 210 -21.99 9.86 26.20
C LEU A 210 -22.52 9.92 27.64
N THR A 211 -23.33 10.92 27.99
CA THR A 211 -23.97 11.03 29.30
C THR A 211 -25.25 10.20 29.38
N ALA A 212 -25.87 9.91 28.25
CA ALA A 212 -26.91 8.90 28.13
C ALA A 212 -26.28 7.49 28.17
N GLU A 213 -27.07 6.46 28.51
CA GLU A 213 -26.68 5.04 28.38
C GLU A 213 -26.58 4.64 26.89
N THR A 214 -25.70 5.31 26.14
CA THR A 214 -25.49 5.12 24.73
C THR A 214 -24.41 4.07 24.52
N ALA A 215 -24.76 2.99 23.84
CA ALA A 215 -23.78 1.99 23.44
C ALA A 215 -22.72 2.61 22.50
N ILE A 216 -21.44 2.47 22.87
CA ILE A 216 -20.32 2.82 21.99
C ILE A 216 -20.41 1.98 20.71
N PRO A 217 -20.43 2.60 19.52
CA PRO A 217 -20.58 1.88 18.27
C PRO A 217 -19.34 1.05 17.94
N GLU A 218 -19.56 0.01 17.14
CA GLU A 218 -18.47 -0.72 16.50
C GLU A 218 -17.86 0.15 15.39
N VAL A 219 -16.57 -0.04 15.14
CA VAL A 219 -15.86 0.59 14.01
C VAL A 219 -15.80 -0.45 12.90
N VAL A 220 -16.46 -0.15 11.77
CA VAL A 220 -16.54 -1.01 10.58
C VAL A 220 -15.82 -0.31 9.45
N LEU A 221 -14.62 -0.76 9.11
CA LEU A 221 -13.79 -0.11 8.10
C LEU A 221 -13.67 -0.97 6.85
N PRO A 222 -14.10 -0.44 5.68
CA PRO A 222 -13.76 -1.03 4.39
C PRO A 222 -12.24 -1.16 4.18
N PRO A 223 -11.80 -1.91 3.16
CA PRO A 223 -10.40 -1.98 2.76
C PRO A 223 -9.74 -0.60 2.69
N TYR A 224 -8.59 -0.44 3.35
CA TYR A 224 -7.78 0.79 3.28
C TYR A 224 -8.48 2.10 3.67
N ALA A 225 -9.59 2.03 4.40
CA ALA A 225 -10.36 3.17 4.86
C ALA A 225 -9.93 3.63 6.27
N SER A 226 -10.32 4.86 6.62
CA SER A 226 -10.09 5.43 7.95
C SER A 226 -11.36 5.97 8.58
N GLU A 227 -11.35 6.12 9.90
CA GLU A 227 -12.41 6.75 10.69
C GLU A 227 -11.79 7.56 11.82
N VAL A 228 -12.41 8.70 12.13
CA VAL A 228 -11.93 9.57 13.20
C VAL A 228 -13.05 9.91 14.17
N TRP A 229 -12.76 9.74 15.44
CA TRP A 229 -13.63 10.09 16.55
C TRP A 229 -13.09 11.35 17.23
N LEU A 230 -13.97 12.28 17.53
CA LEU A 230 -13.66 13.50 18.29
C LEU A 230 -14.48 13.51 19.57
N LEU A 231 -13.79 13.61 20.70
CA LEU A 231 -14.39 13.63 22.03
C LEU A 231 -14.13 14.99 22.70
N GLY A 232 -15.14 15.45 23.42
CA GLY A 232 -15.09 16.72 24.14
C GLY A 232 -16.23 16.86 25.16
N PRO A 233 -16.20 17.95 25.95
CA PRO A 233 -17.34 18.31 26.80
C PRO A 233 -18.59 18.64 25.97
N THR A 234 -18.39 19.15 24.75
CA THR A 234 -19.43 19.36 23.73
C THR A 234 -18.87 19.03 22.36
N ALA A 235 -19.73 18.70 21.40
CA ALA A 235 -19.33 18.56 20.00
C ALA A 235 -18.86 19.91 19.43
N ASP A 236 -17.68 19.94 18.80
CA ASP A 236 -17.24 21.08 17.99
C ASP A 236 -17.73 20.87 16.55
N GLN A 237 -18.93 21.37 16.24
CA GLN A 237 -19.56 21.07 14.96
C GLN A 237 -18.70 21.55 13.77
N GLU A 238 -18.08 22.73 13.88
CA GLU A 238 -17.23 23.28 12.82
C GLU A 238 -16.01 22.39 12.56
N GLU A 239 -15.30 21.98 13.61
CA GLU A 239 -14.16 21.07 13.46
C GLU A 239 -14.58 19.70 12.90
N CYS A 240 -15.71 19.16 13.36
CA CYS A 240 -16.23 17.89 12.88
C CYS A 240 -16.60 17.95 11.39
N GLU A 241 -17.24 19.03 10.95
CA GLU A 241 -17.60 19.24 9.54
C GLU A 241 -16.37 19.42 8.65
N VAL A 242 -15.36 20.16 9.10
CA VAL A 242 -14.08 20.28 8.39
C VAL A 242 -13.42 18.91 8.21
N LEU A 243 -13.43 18.09 9.26
CA LEU A 243 -12.84 16.75 9.22
C LEU A 243 -13.64 15.78 8.34
N ALA A 244 -14.97 15.78 8.44
CA ALA A 244 -15.84 14.98 7.57
C ALA A 244 -15.63 15.35 6.10
N ASN A 245 -15.53 16.63 5.76
CA ASN A 245 -15.21 17.09 4.41
C ASN A 245 -13.83 16.63 3.93
N ALA A 246 -12.83 16.61 4.82
CA ALA A 246 -11.50 16.09 4.48
C ALA A 246 -11.54 14.57 4.18
N LEU A 247 -12.26 13.80 5.00
CA LEU A 247 -12.46 12.36 4.83
C LEU A 247 -13.30 12.03 3.60
N LEU A 248 -14.34 12.81 3.30
CA LEU A 248 -15.09 12.72 2.05
C LEU A 248 -14.20 12.98 0.85
N LYS A 249 -13.33 14.00 0.90
CA LYS A 249 -12.35 14.25 -0.17
C LYS A 249 -11.38 13.08 -0.34
N ILE A 250 -10.90 12.49 0.75
CA ILE A 250 -9.99 11.34 0.72
C ILE A 250 -10.64 10.13 0.03
N SER A 251 -11.93 9.87 0.29
CA SER A 251 -12.66 8.75 -0.33
C SER A 251 -12.83 8.91 -1.85
N THR A 252 -12.76 10.14 -2.36
CA THR A 252 -12.80 10.40 -3.82
C THR A 252 -11.54 9.95 -4.54
N PHE A 253 -10.46 9.66 -3.82
CA PHE A 253 -9.22 9.20 -4.45
C PHE A 253 -9.37 7.74 -4.90
N LYS A 254 -9.86 7.56 -6.13
CA LYS A 254 -10.13 6.25 -6.74
C LYS A 254 -9.07 5.80 -7.74
N ASP A 255 -8.31 6.75 -8.29
CA ASP A 255 -7.28 6.48 -9.28
C ASP A 255 -5.88 6.66 -8.70
N SER A 256 -5.05 5.64 -8.86
CA SER A 256 -3.63 5.69 -8.50
C SER A 256 -2.81 6.56 -9.47
N GLY A 257 -3.41 7.10 -10.53
CA GLY A 257 -2.80 7.94 -11.56
C GLY A 257 -1.94 7.13 -12.51
N ASP A 258 -1.06 7.80 -13.26
CA ASP A 258 -0.15 7.13 -14.19
C ASP A 258 1.10 6.57 -13.49
N SER A 259 1.56 5.39 -13.89
CA SER A 259 2.86 4.88 -13.46
C SER A 259 3.99 5.75 -14.02
N VAL A 260 5.00 6.04 -13.20
CA VAL A 260 6.10 6.96 -13.52
C VAL A 260 7.33 6.15 -13.92
N HIS A 261 7.44 5.83 -15.21
CA HIS A 261 8.67 5.50 -15.94
C HIS A 261 8.35 5.22 -17.41
N ARG A 262 9.10 5.84 -18.32
CA ARG A 262 8.99 5.64 -19.77
C ARG A 262 10.38 5.71 -20.39
N THR A 263 11.12 4.60 -20.37
CA THR A 263 12.02 4.40 -21.52
C THR A 263 11.10 4.04 -22.69
N PRO A 264 11.16 4.74 -23.84
CA PRO A 264 10.38 4.36 -25.00
C PRO A 264 10.68 2.90 -25.35
N GLU A 265 9.61 2.15 -25.58
CA GLU A 265 9.69 0.74 -25.94
C GLU A 265 10.26 0.60 -27.35
N LYS A 266 11.18 -0.35 -27.52
CA LYS A 266 11.86 -0.61 -28.79
C LYS A 266 11.04 -1.62 -29.59
N PHE A 267 10.07 -1.12 -30.34
CA PHE A 267 9.13 -1.93 -31.14
C PHE A 267 9.80 -2.73 -32.28
N ASP A 268 11.05 -2.43 -32.60
CA ASP A 268 11.88 -3.15 -33.58
C ASP A 268 12.47 -4.45 -33.01
N ASN A 269 12.44 -4.66 -31.70
CA ASN A 269 12.89 -5.91 -31.09
C ASN A 269 11.89 -7.06 -31.34
N CYS A 270 12.40 -8.21 -31.77
CA CYS A 270 11.61 -9.42 -31.97
C CYS A 270 12.45 -10.64 -31.59
N ALA A 271 12.27 -11.10 -30.36
CA ALA A 271 12.88 -12.31 -29.86
C ALA A 271 12.34 -13.55 -30.60
N LYS A 272 13.14 -14.61 -30.64
CA LYS A 272 12.78 -15.88 -31.27
C LYS A 272 12.87 -17.00 -30.24
N TRP A 273 11.80 -17.76 -30.12
CA TRP A 273 11.66 -18.81 -29.11
C TRP A 273 11.17 -20.10 -29.75
N THR A 274 11.49 -21.22 -29.13
CA THR A 274 10.83 -22.51 -29.36
C THR A 274 9.96 -22.79 -28.15
N ALA A 275 8.67 -23.07 -28.35
CA ALA A 275 7.74 -23.43 -27.30
C ALA A 275 8.07 -24.82 -26.75
N GLU A 276 8.50 -24.88 -25.50
CA GLU A 276 8.78 -26.14 -24.80
C GLU A 276 7.71 -26.36 -23.72
N PRO A 277 7.00 -27.50 -23.71
CA PRO A 277 6.04 -27.81 -22.65
C PRO A 277 6.67 -27.67 -21.26
N GLY A 278 5.99 -26.94 -20.37
CA GLY A 278 6.43 -26.70 -19.00
C GLY A 278 7.42 -25.53 -18.81
N LYS A 279 8.07 -25.03 -19.88
CA LYS A 279 9.05 -23.93 -19.80
C LYS A 279 8.37 -22.57 -19.68
N TRP A 280 8.74 -21.81 -18.66
CA TRP A 280 8.25 -20.45 -18.44
C TRP A 280 9.01 -19.42 -19.29
N TYR A 281 8.27 -18.64 -20.08
CA TYR A 281 8.73 -17.41 -20.72
C TYR A 281 8.29 -16.25 -19.84
N ARG A 282 9.24 -15.50 -19.32
CA ARG A 282 9.00 -14.52 -18.27
C ARG A 282 8.84 -13.12 -18.84
N ALA A 283 8.27 -12.19 -18.08
CA ALA A 283 8.08 -10.81 -18.53
C ALA A 283 9.39 -10.12 -18.97
N LYS A 284 10.56 -10.45 -18.39
CA LYS A 284 11.88 -9.96 -18.84
C LYS A 284 12.29 -10.42 -20.24
N ASP A 285 11.70 -11.52 -20.72
CA ASP A 285 11.96 -12.13 -22.02
C ASP A 285 11.06 -11.50 -23.11
N ALA A 286 10.13 -10.61 -22.73
CA ALA A 286 9.32 -9.87 -23.67
C ALA A 286 10.20 -9.01 -24.60
N SER A 287 9.84 -8.98 -25.87
CA SER A 287 10.50 -8.17 -26.89
C SER A 287 10.23 -6.67 -26.67
N TRP A 288 8.97 -6.33 -26.38
CA TRP A 288 8.52 -4.99 -25.99
C TRP A 288 7.17 -5.07 -25.27
N MET A 289 6.79 -3.98 -24.60
CA MET A 289 5.53 -3.86 -23.85
C MET A 289 4.83 -2.53 -24.16
N VAL A 290 3.51 -2.44 -23.98
CA VAL A 290 2.74 -1.19 -24.09
C VAL A 290 1.74 -1.15 -22.95
N PHE A 291 1.70 -0.05 -22.20
CA PHE A 291 0.90 0.08 -20.97
C PHE A 291 1.09 -1.10 -19.98
N ALA A 292 2.22 -1.81 -20.06
CA ALA A 292 2.62 -2.80 -19.09
C ALA A 292 3.93 -2.33 -18.47
N TYR A 293 3.97 -2.24 -17.14
CA TYR A 293 5.04 -1.54 -16.43
C TYR A 293 5.90 -2.54 -15.68
N ARG A 294 7.19 -2.57 -16.03
CA ARG A 294 8.20 -3.30 -15.27
C ARG A 294 8.74 -2.43 -14.15
N GLU A 295 8.78 -2.97 -12.94
CA GLU A 295 9.48 -2.32 -11.83
C GLU A 295 10.98 -2.47 -12.06
N ASN A 296 11.58 -1.52 -12.79
CA ASN A 296 12.99 -1.58 -13.15
C ASN A 296 13.84 -1.09 -11.98
N THR A 297 14.04 -1.94 -10.97
CA THR A 297 14.92 -1.59 -9.85
C THR A 297 15.61 -2.84 -9.29
N ASN A 298 16.93 -2.76 -9.16
CA ASN A 298 17.73 -3.67 -8.35
C ASN A 298 17.47 -3.50 -6.83
N THR A 299 16.49 -2.67 -6.43
CA THR A 299 16.31 -2.18 -5.06
C THR A 299 15.01 -2.61 -4.39
N LEU A 300 14.08 -3.24 -5.12
CA LEU A 300 12.85 -3.81 -4.55
C LEU A 300 12.66 -5.22 -5.12
N GLY A 301 13.56 -6.13 -4.75
CA GLY A 301 13.40 -7.55 -5.06
C GLY A 301 12.22 -8.12 -4.29
N HIS A 302 10.99 -7.94 -4.75
CA HIS A 302 9.80 -8.43 -4.07
C HIS A 302 9.93 -9.93 -3.74
N ARG A 303 10.05 -10.29 -2.45
CA ARG A 303 10.00 -11.68 -1.98
C ARG A 303 8.57 -12.05 -1.60
N ALA A 304 7.80 -12.50 -2.59
CA ALA A 304 6.50 -13.12 -2.31
C ALA A 304 6.75 -14.49 -1.69
N ASN A 305 6.88 -14.59 -0.35
CA ASN A 305 6.88 -15.84 0.43
C ASN A 305 7.64 -17.05 -0.20
N SER A 306 8.77 -16.85 -0.88
CA SER A 306 9.56 -17.93 -1.45
C SER A 306 10.82 -18.17 -0.61
N PRO A 307 11.08 -19.40 -0.13
CA PRO A 307 12.32 -19.75 0.55
C PRO A 307 13.53 -19.82 -0.40
N ASP A 308 13.33 -19.69 -1.73
CA ASP A 308 14.40 -19.78 -2.71
C ASP A 308 15.11 -18.44 -2.97
N PRO A 309 16.46 -18.45 -3.07
CA PRO A 309 17.25 -17.28 -3.39
C PRO A 309 17.13 -16.90 -4.87
N VAL A 310 16.60 -15.70 -5.11
CA VAL A 310 16.87 -14.84 -6.29
C VAL A 310 16.48 -15.40 -7.67
N GLU A 311 15.24 -15.12 -8.09
CA GLU A 311 15.01 -14.60 -9.44
C GLU A 311 14.26 -13.27 -9.33
N ASP A 312 15.02 -12.17 -9.40
CA ASP A 312 14.57 -10.78 -9.27
C ASP A 312 13.33 -10.45 -10.11
N GLY A 313 12.38 -9.72 -9.52
CA GLY A 313 11.63 -8.63 -10.18
C GLY A 313 11.02 -8.92 -11.56
N ASN A 314 10.70 -10.19 -11.86
CA ASN A 314 10.38 -10.62 -13.21
C ASN A 314 8.88 -10.61 -13.50
N TRP A 315 8.21 -9.61 -12.94
CA TRP A 315 6.79 -9.38 -13.13
C TRP A 315 6.59 -7.94 -13.59
N ILE A 316 5.44 -7.71 -14.18
CA ILE A 316 5.00 -6.41 -14.66
C ILE A 316 3.58 -6.15 -14.17
N LEU A 317 3.24 -4.88 -14.02
CA LEU A 317 1.86 -4.46 -13.91
C LEU A 317 1.29 -4.33 -15.32
N GLY A 318 0.47 -5.29 -15.75
CA GLY A 318 -0.35 -5.17 -16.95
C GLY A 318 -1.53 -4.25 -16.66
N LYS A 319 -1.52 -3.03 -17.20
CA LYS A 319 -2.70 -2.15 -17.12
C LYS A 319 -3.77 -2.63 -18.08
N LYS A 320 -5.02 -2.28 -17.80
CA LYS A 320 -6.11 -2.29 -18.78
C LYS A 320 -5.67 -1.69 -20.13
N GLY A 321 -5.91 -2.43 -21.21
CA GLY A 321 -5.47 -2.12 -22.57
C GLY A 321 -3.98 -2.41 -22.84
N GLY A 322 -3.28 -3.00 -21.88
CA GLY A 322 -1.85 -3.28 -21.97
C GLY A 322 -1.53 -4.50 -22.82
N ILE A 323 -0.32 -4.50 -23.39
CA ILE A 323 0.17 -5.53 -24.30
C ILE A 323 1.60 -5.92 -23.89
N VAL A 324 1.88 -7.22 -23.90
CA VAL A 324 3.22 -7.79 -23.73
C VAL A 324 3.53 -8.62 -24.96
N TYR A 325 4.50 -8.20 -25.76
CA TYR A 325 4.90 -8.93 -26.96
C TYR A 325 6.12 -9.79 -26.68
N PHE A 326 6.00 -11.10 -26.93
CA PHE A 326 7.08 -12.06 -26.68
C PHE A 326 7.95 -12.33 -27.90
N GLY A 327 7.61 -11.82 -29.08
CA GLY A 327 8.35 -12.12 -30.30
C GLY A 327 7.72 -13.27 -31.10
N GLU A 328 8.53 -13.93 -31.91
CA GLU A 328 8.17 -15.12 -32.67
C GLU A 328 8.44 -16.38 -31.83
N VAL A 329 7.43 -17.22 -31.68
CA VAL A 329 7.47 -18.48 -30.93
C VAL A 329 7.11 -19.62 -31.88
N ASP A 330 7.97 -20.63 -31.96
CA ASP A 330 7.72 -21.85 -32.71
C ASP A 330 7.02 -22.89 -31.84
N PHE A 331 5.73 -23.17 -32.12
CA PHE A 331 4.92 -24.17 -31.44
C PHE A 331 5.13 -25.59 -31.97
N GLY A 332 5.96 -25.78 -33.01
CA GLY A 332 6.17 -27.09 -33.63
C GLY A 332 4.92 -27.62 -34.35
N GLU A 333 4.88 -28.93 -34.59
CA GLU A 333 3.79 -29.56 -35.38
C GLU A 333 2.58 -29.93 -34.53
N THR A 334 2.76 -30.15 -33.23
CA THR A 334 1.70 -30.57 -32.31
C THR A 334 1.11 -29.35 -31.61
N ALA A 335 -0.18 -29.09 -31.84
CA ALA A 335 -0.87 -27.98 -31.20
C ALA A 335 -1.01 -28.20 -29.68
N PRO A 336 -0.63 -27.22 -28.83
CA PRO A 336 -0.88 -27.31 -27.40
C PRO A 336 -2.37 -27.23 -27.12
N LYS A 337 -2.82 -27.95 -26.09
CA LYS A 337 -4.22 -27.92 -25.65
C LYS A 337 -4.54 -26.73 -24.77
N ALA A 338 -3.54 -26.26 -24.03
CA ALA A 338 -3.68 -25.14 -23.14
C ALA A 338 -2.36 -24.39 -22.96
N LEU A 339 -2.50 -23.10 -22.72
CA LEU A 339 -1.43 -22.25 -22.21
C LEU A 339 -1.65 -22.02 -20.72
N GLU A 340 -0.61 -21.57 -20.02
CA GLU A 340 -0.72 -21.13 -18.65
C GLU A 340 -0.09 -19.76 -18.47
N LEU A 341 -0.73 -18.91 -17.69
CA LEU A 341 -0.22 -17.61 -17.27
C LEU A 341 0.04 -17.63 -15.77
N GLU A 342 1.17 -17.09 -15.34
CA GLU A 342 1.48 -16.85 -13.93
C GLU A 342 1.13 -15.40 -13.59
N ILE A 343 -0.01 -15.21 -12.90
CA ILE A 343 -0.58 -13.88 -12.62
C ILE A 343 -0.93 -13.71 -11.14
N ALA A 344 -0.97 -12.46 -10.68
CA ALA A 344 -1.52 -12.06 -9.37
C ALA A 344 -2.56 -10.95 -9.55
N VAL A 345 -3.69 -11.08 -8.87
CA VAL A 345 -4.89 -10.27 -9.10
C VAL A 345 -5.48 -9.89 -7.75
N GLY A 346 -5.56 -8.58 -7.50
CA GLY A 346 -6.23 -8.04 -6.31
C GLY A 346 -7.75 -8.16 -6.39
N ARG A 347 -8.42 -8.10 -5.23
CA ARG A 347 -9.86 -8.32 -5.11
C ARG A 347 -10.70 -7.41 -6.01
N GLU A 348 -10.35 -6.12 -6.09
CA GLU A 348 -11.05 -5.15 -6.96
C GLU A 348 -10.83 -5.40 -8.46
N GLN A 349 -9.73 -6.08 -8.80
CA GLN A 349 -9.36 -6.39 -10.17
C GLN A 349 -9.81 -7.78 -10.64
N ALA A 350 -10.37 -8.60 -9.74
CA ALA A 350 -10.96 -9.88 -10.10
C ALA A 350 -12.13 -9.69 -11.10
N GLY A 351 -12.36 -10.69 -11.94
CA GLY A 351 -13.34 -10.62 -13.03
C GLY A 351 -12.83 -9.93 -14.31
N GLY A 352 -11.55 -9.57 -14.38
CA GLY A 352 -10.93 -9.04 -15.60
C GLY A 352 -10.66 -10.12 -16.65
N LYS A 353 -10.40 -9.74 -17.89
CA LYS A 353 -10.09 -10.61 -19.02
C LYS A 353 -8.63 -10.44 -19.45
N ILE A 354 -7.96 -11.58 -19.60
CA ILE A 354 -6.61 -11.67 -20.16
C ILE A 354 -6.60 -12.69 -21.30
N ALA A 355 -5.90 -12.37 -22.38
CA ALA A 355 -5.90 -13.18 -23.59
C ALA A 355 -4.53 -13.23 -24.26
N VAL A 356 -4.25 -14.36 -24.91
CA VAL A 356 -3.07 -14.61 -25.73
C VAL A 356 -3.47 -14.55 -27.19
N TYR A 357 -2.77 -13.73 -27.97
CA TYR A 357 -3.03 -13.46 -29.37
C TYR A 357 -1.87 -13.90 -30.25
N ASP A 358 -2.20 -14.47 -31.40
CA ASP A 358 -1.33 -14.58 -32.56
C ASP A 358 -1.49 -13.35 -33.43
N ILE A 359 -0.40 -12.61 -33.58
CA ILE A 359 -0.33 -11.36 -34.35
C ILE A 359 0.52 -11.50 -35.62
N SER A 360 0.66 -12.72 -36.15
CA SER A 360 1.48 -12.99 -37.34
C SER A 360 0.86 -12.53 -38.66
N GLY A 361 -0.46 -12.30 -38.71
CA GLY A 361 -1.20 -12.08 -39.96
C GLY A 361 -1.28 -10.62 -40.39
N ASP A 362 -0.99 -10.34 -41.65
CA ASP A 362 -1.06 -8.98 -42.24
C ASP A 362 -2.51 -8.45 -42.39
N SER A 363 -3.52 -9.32 -42.42
CA SER A 363 -4.94 -8.96 -42.70
C SER A 363 -5.93 -9.31 -41.58
N ARG A 364 -5.49 -10.05 -40.56
CA ARG A 364 -6.23 -10.30 -39.30
C ARG A 364 -5.23 -10.24 -38.15
N PRO A 365 -4.86 -9.04 -37.70
CA PRO A 365 -3.73 -8.86 -36.81
C PRO A 365 -3.92 -9.48 -35.43
N ASP A 366 -5.12 -9.95 -35.04
CA ASP A 366 -5.42 -10.38 -33.68
C ASP A 366 -6.25 -11.69 -33.64
N ARG A 367 -5.63 -12.85 -33.87
CA ARG A 367 -6.31 -14.13 -33.61
C ARG A 367 -6.15 -14.50 -32.14
N CYS A 368 -7.24 -14.46 -31.37
CA CYS A 368 -7.24 -14.94 -29.98
C CYS A 368 -6.96 -16.45 -29.97
N LEU A 369 -5.85 -16.84 -29.35
CA LEU A 369 -5.44 -18.23 -29.19
C LEU A 369 -6.02 -18.85 -27.93
N ALA A 370 -6.03 -18.11 -26.83
CA ALA A 370 -6.50 -18.57 -25.53
C ALA A 370 -6.90 -17.35 -24.68
N GLU A 371 -7.92 -17.48 -23.85
CA GLU A 371 -8.36 -16.41 -22.95
C GLU A 371 -8.90 -16.97 -21.63
N THR A 372 -8.90 -16.14 -20.60
CA THR A 372 -9.55 -16.44 -19.32
C THR A 372 -10.05 -15.17 -18.65
N THR A 373 -11.00 -15.36 -17.74
CA THR A 373 -11.32 -14.38 -16.71
C THR A 373 -10.38 -14.58 -15.53
N THR A 374 -9.89 -13.51 -14.92
CA THR A 374 -8.94 -13.52 -13.81
C THR A 374 -9.68 -13.56 -12.48
N ASP A 375 -9.41 -14.56 -11.64
CA ASP A 375 -9.95 -14.64 -10.28
C ASP A 375 -9.03 -13.96 -9.25
N PHE A 376 -9.57 -13.66 -8.06
CA PHE A 376 -8.76 -13.15 -6.95
C PHE A 376 -7.73 -14.20 -6.53
N THR A 377 -6.45 -13.86 -6.60
CA THR A 377 -5.37 -14.83 -6.35
C THR A 377 -4.88 -14.82 -4.90
N GLY A 378 -5.59 -14.16 -3.98
CA GLY A 378 -5.17 -14.00 -2.59
C GLY A 378 -4.32 -12.75 -2.32
N GLY A 379 -4.20 -11.84 -3.28
CA GLY A 379 -3.53 -10.55 -3.09
C GLY A 379 -2.81 -10.04 -4.34
N TRP A 380 -2.35 -8.78 -4.32
CA TRP A 380 -1.69 -8.14 -5.46
C TRP A 380 -0.39 -8.86 -5.89
N PHE A 381 0.26 -9.60 -4.99
CA PHE A 381 1.52 -10.28 -5.26
C PHE A 381 1.49 -11.79 -4.98
N THR A 382 0.30 -12.35 -4.80
CA THR A 382 0.12 -13.80 -4.64
C THR A 382 -0.08 -14.39 -6.03
N PHE A 383 1.01 -14.84 -6.66
CA PHE A 383 0.97 -15.36 -8.03
C PHE A 383 0.42 -16.78 -8.06
N GLN A 384 -0.46 -17.04 -9.02
CA GLN A 384 -1.02 -18.36 -9.31
C GLN A 384 -0.88 -18.66 -10.80
N ALA A 385 -0.69 -19.94 -11.13
CA ALA A 385 -0.76 -20.41 -12.50
C ALA A 385 -2.23 -20.58 -12.88
N VAL A 386 -2.67 -19.86 -13.91
CA VAL A 386 -4.02 -19.91 -14.46
C VAL A 386 -3.95 -20.58 -15.82
N LYS A 387 -4.73 -21.65 -16.00
CA LYS A 387 -4.79 -22.41 -17.26
C LYS A 387 -5.77 -21.76 -18.23
N LEU A 388 -5.32 -21.54 -19.45
CA LEU A 388 -6.08 -20.94 -20.55
C LEU A 388 -6.25 -22.00 -21.65
N PRO A 389 -7.45 -22.60 -21.80
CA PRO A 389 -7.72 -23.53 -22.89
C PRO A 389 -7.51 -22.84 -24.25
N CYS A 390 -6.82 -23.53 -25.17
CA CYS A 390 -6.66 -23.01 -26.53
C CYS A 390 -8.02 -23.02 -27.23
N LEU A 391 -8.46 -21.84 -27.69
CA LEU A 391 -9.67 -21.68 -28.49
C LEU A 391 -9.48 -22.17 -29.93
N THR A 392 -8.21 -22.23 -30.38
CA THR A 392 -7.87 -22.69 -31.72
C THR A 392 -6.53 -23.40 -31.75
N GLU A 393 -6.34 -24.30 -32.71
CA GLU A 393 -5.05 -24.96 -32.94
C GLU A 393 -3.95 -23.93 -33.31
N VAL A 394 -2.84 -24.02 -32.59
CA VAL A 394 -1.65 -23.19 -32.79
C VAL A 394 -0.44 -24.08 -33.05
N THR A 395 0.14 -23.97 -34.24
CA THR A 395 1.29 -24.76 -34.68
C THR A 395 2.28 -23.87 -35.42
N GLY A 396 3.55 -24.29 -35.52
CA GLY A 396 4.61 -23.58 -36.20
C GLY A 396 4.92 -22.21 -35.58
N LYS A 397 5.56 -21.36 -36.38
CA LYS A 397 6.03 -20.04 -35.94
C LYS A 397 4.89 -19.03 -35.87
N ARG A 398 4.72 -18.40 -34.71
CA ARG A 398 3.67 -17.44 -34.40
C ARG A 398 4.20 -16.27 -33.60
N ARG A 399 3.72 -15.06 -33.88
CA ARG A 399 4.05 -13.85 -33.13
C ARG A 399 3.09 -13.73 -31.96
N ILE A 400 3.59 -13.86 -30.73
CA ILE A 400 2.74 -13.98 -29.53
C ILE A 400 2.69 -12.67 -28.76
N ALA A 401 1.47 -12.21 -28.51
CA ALA A 401 1.18 -11.08 -27.64
C ALA A 401 0.18 -11.47 -26.55
N ILE A 402 0.40 -11.01 -25.33
CA ILE A 402 -0.55 -11.13 -24.22
C ILE A 402 -1.22 -9.77 -24.01
N ARG A 403 -2.53 -9.75 -23.88
CA ARG A 403 -3.33 -8.53 -23.68
C ARG A 403 -4.12 -8.57 -22.38
N PHE A 404 -4.13 -7.44 -21.69
CA PHE A 404 -4.93 -7.18 -20.50
C PHE A 404 -6.12 -6.30 -20.91
N GLU A 405 -7.31 -6.85 -21.04
CA GLU A 405 -8.38 -6.18 -21.80
C GLU A 405 -9.10 -5.08 -21.00
N ASP A 406 -9.54 -5.39 -19.78
CA ASP A 406 -10.52 -4.57 -19.05
C ASP A 406 -10.11 -4.19 -17.61
N LYS A 407 -9.18 -4.92 -17.00
CA LYS A 407 -8.68 -4.69 -15.64
C LYS A 407 -7.17 -4.88 -15.53
N ASP A 408 -6.61 -4.35 -14.44
CA ASP A 408 -5.19 -4.42 -14.16
C ASP A 408 -4.83 -5.75 -13.47
N CYS A 409 -3.71 -6.38 -13.83
CA CYS A 409 -3.16 -7.48 -13.05
C CYS A 409 -1.64 -7.51 -13.11
N ASN A 410 -1.04 -8.20 -12.15
CA ASN A 410 0.39 -8.47 -12.18
C ASN A 410 0.63 -9.74 -12.98
N PHE A 411 1.54 -9.67 -13.95
CA PHE A 411 1.90 -10.79 -14.82
C PHE A 411 3.38 -11.11 -14.65
N ARG A 412 3.72 -12.38 -14.45
CA ARG A 412 5.10 -12.84 -14.28
C ARG A 412 5.60 -13.59 -15.51
N ALA A 413 4.81 -14.52 -16.01
CA ALA A 413 5.27 -15.45 -17.05
C ALA A 413 4.10 -16.15 -17.76
N TRP A 414 4.42 -16.79 -18.88
CA TRP A 414 3.52 -17.73 -19.54
C TRP A 414 4.26 -18.99 -19.99
N ARG A 415 3.52 -20.06 -20.27
CA ARG A 415 4.07 -21.31 -20.84
C ARG A 415 3.05 -22.09 -21.64
N VAL A 416 3.53 -23.09 -22.37
CA VAL A 416 2.72 -24.21 -22.85
C VAL A 416 2.55 -25.20 -21.71
N ALA A 417 1.30 -25.53 -21.37
CA ALA A 417 1.00 -26.43 -20.26
C ALA A 417 0.96 -27.91 -20.71
N GLU A 418 0.28 -28.19 -21.81
CA GLU A 418 -0.03 -29.54 -22.32
C GLU A 418 -0.03 -29.60 -23.84
#